data_AF-A0A0U3A618-F1
#
_entry.id   AF-A0A0U3A618-F1
#
_cell.length_a   1.000
_cell.length_b   1.000
_cell.length_c   1.000
_cell.angle_alpha   90.00
_cell.angle_beta   90.00
_cell.angle_gamma   90.00
#
_symmetry.space_group_name_H-M   'P 1'
#
loop_
_entity.id
_entity.type
_entity.pdbx_description
1 polymer ?
#
loop_
_entity_poly.entity_id
_entity_poly.type
_entity_poly.pdbx_seq_one_letter_code
_entity_poly.pdbx_strand_id
1 'polypeptide(L)'
;PSGCSSLTDVESPDVVQPEQLNNPAGAEALTNGAIAGIYIPYFLFVYNTGVFSDEFTFPTIFSTFADIDYRTQSLTFNEYIPLGVHAVRTEAQQAIEARRQFAPTPRSKLGQLFAVRGFAELMLGETSCNGTPLTEVENLQPIFGGPISSDSMLKRAIADFDSALSYAADSVRILNYVRVARGRALLNLGRYADAAAAIAAVPTNYVYNAEATTAVPNHQNIVWERNNLKTITVSNREGINGLDFVSANDPRVPTQDLGLGTDGQTPTFLFTRYTGLSSPIPMATGIEARLIQAEAALQANKDDA
;
A
#
# COMPACT_ATOMS: atom_id res chain seq x y z
N PRO A 1 -32.70 -25.71 36.10
CA PRO A 1 -31.87 -25.51 34.89
C PRO A 1 -32.75 -25.11 33.69
N SER A 2 -33.09 -23.83 33.59
CA SER A 2 -33.98 -23.31 32.53
C SER A 2 -33.95 -21.77 32.52
N GLY A 3 -32.79 -21.16 32.27
CA GLY A 3 -32.65 -19.70 32.41
C GLY A 3 -31.62 -18.98 31.53
N CYS A 4 -30.85 -19.66 30.68
CA CYS A 4 -29.76 -19.01 29.95
C CYS A 4 -29.67 -19.46 28.48
N SER A 5 -30.70 -19.23 27.66
CA SER A 5 -30.52 -19.43 26.21
C SER A 5 -31.18 -18.39 25.32
N SER A 6 -32.24 -17.68 25.74
CA SER A 6 -32.90 -16.67 24.88
C SER A 6 -32.87 -15.23 25.43
N LEU A 7 -32.40 -14.99 26.66
CA LEU A 7 -32.40 -13.65 27.26
C LEU A 7 -31.25 -12.75 26.79
N THR A 8 -30.18 -13.34 26.27
CA THR A 8 -29.01 -12.64 25.71
C THR A 8 -28.99 -12.66 24.19
N ASP A 9 -30.02 -13.23 23.56
CA ASP A 9 -30.15 -13.32 22.12
C ASP A 9 -30.80 -12.03 21.62
N VAL A 10 -29.97 -11.00 21.46
CA VAL A 10 -30.39 -9.69 20.96
C VAL A 10 -30.13 -9.67 19.45
N GLU A 11 -31.14 -10.03 18.66
CA GLU A 11 -31.15 -9.72 17.24
C GLU A 11 -31.22 -8.19 17.10
N SER A 12 -30.09 -7.57 16.81
CA SER A 12 -30.03 -6.17 16.39
C SER A 12 -30.22 -6.15 14.86
N PRO A 13 -31.41 -5.82 14.34
CA PRO A 13 -31.67 -5.85 12.89
C PRO A 13 -30.80 -4.87 12.11
N ASP A 14 -30.22 -3.88 12.79
CA ASP A 14 -29.30 -2.88 12.22
C ASP A 14 -27.83 -3.35 12.16
N VAL A 15 -27.52 -4.50 12.76
CA VAL A 15 -26.16 -5.08 12.77
C VAL A 15 -26.16 -6.35 11.92
N VAL A 16 -25.45 -6.29 10.80
CA VAL A 16 -25.26 -7.44 9.92
C VAL A 16 -24.53 -8.54 10.71
N GLN A 17 -25.21 -9.66 10.93
CA GLN A 17 -24.64 -10.83 11.58
C GLN A 17 -23.70 -11.57 10.61
N PRO A 18 -22.63 -12.23 11.08
CA PRO A 18 -21.71 -12.97 10.22
C PRO A 18 -22.41 -13.97 9.29
N GLU A 19 -23.46 -14.65 9.76
CA GLU A 19 -24.23 -15.62 8.98
C GLU A 19 -24.99 -14.96 7.83
N GLN A 20 -25.37 -13.68 7.97
CA GLN A 20 -26.04 -12.91 6.93
C GLN A 20 -25.10 -12.54 5.77
N LEU A 21 -23.78 -12.72 5.93
CA LEU A 21 -22.78 -12.53 4.87
C LEU A 21 -22.48 -13.82 4.09
N ASN A 22 -23.03 -14.97 4.50
CA ASN A 22 -22.84 -16.27 3.84
C ASN A 22 -23.69 -16.43 2.57
N ASN A 23 -23.60 -15.47 1.66
CA ASN A 23 -24.31 -15.46 0.39
C ASN A 23 -23.53 -14.66 -0.68
N PRO A 24 -23.95 -14.69 -1.97
CA PRO A 24 -23.22 -14.01 -3.03
C PRO A 24 -23.05 -12.50 -2.82
N ALA A 25 -24.06 -11.82 -2.25
CA ALA A 25 -24.00 -10.37 -1.98
C ALA A 25 -23.04 -10.04 -0.84
N GLY A 26 -23.02 -10.85 0.22
CA GLY A 26 -22.03 -10.72 1.30
C GLY A 26 -20.60 -10.92 0.81
N ALA A 27 -20.36 -11.95 -0.02
CA ALA A 27 -19.06 -12.16 -0.64
C ALA A 27 -18.64 -11.01 -1.56
N GLU A 28 -19.57 -10.39 -2.30
CA GLU A 28 -19.30 -9.20 -3.09
C GLU A 28 -18.95 -7.99 -2.22
N ALA A 29 -19.72 -7.75 -1.15
CA ALA A 29 -19.46 -6.67 -0.20
C ALA A 29 -18.08 -6.79 0.45
N LEU A 30 -17.72 -7.98 0.94
CA LEU A 30 -16.38 -8.27 1.48
C LEU A 30 -15.29 -8.06 0.43
N THR A 31 -15.54 -8.48 -0.81
CA THR A 31 -14.59 -8.28 -1.92
C THR A 31 -14.33 -6.79 -2.16
N ASN A 32 -15.38 -5.98 -2.26
CA ASN A 32 -15.26 -4.55 -2.52
C ASN A 32 -14.66 -3.82 -1.32
N GLY A 33 -14.99 -4.24 -0.09
CA GLY A 33 -14.41 -3.73 1.15
C GLY A 33 -12.89 -3.93 1.19
N ALA A 34 -12.41 -5.16 0.99
CA ALA A 34 -10.97 -5.44 1.00
C ALA A 34 -10.21 -4.71 -0.13
N ILE A 35 -10.80 -4.61 -1.33
CA ILE A 35 -10.18 -3.89 -2.46
C ILE A 35 -10.08 -2.38 -2.19
N ALA A 36 -11.11 -1.77 -1.60
CA ALA A 36 -11.06 -0.35 -1.26
C ALA A 36 -10.16 -0.10 -0.03
N GLY A 37 -10.21 -1.01 0.95
CA GLY A 37 -9.52 -0.90 2.23
C GLY A 37 -8.00 -0.80 2.10
N ILE A 38 -7.40 -1.33 1.04
CA ILE A 38 -5.94 -1.23 0.81
C ILE A 38 -5.49 0.19 0.48
N TYR A 39 -6.37 1.06 -0.03
CA TYR A 39 -5.98 2.38 -0.50
C TYR A 39 -5.58 3.32 0.64
N ILE A 40 -6.25 3.25 1.80
CA ILE A 40 -5.90 4.06 2.98
C ILE A 40 -4.48 3.78 3.46
N PRO A 41 -4.10 2.54 3.83
CA PRO A 41 -2.75 2.25 4.26
C PRO A 41 -1.74 2.50 3.14
N TYR A 42 -2.12 2.33 1.87
CA TYR A 42 -1.25 2.65 0.74
C TYR A 42 -0.95 4.17 0.62
N PHE A 43 -1.94 5.04 0.81
CA PHE A 43 -1.73 6.49 0.79
C PHE A 43 -0.78 6.94 1.90
N LEU A 44 -0.97 6.39 3.11
CA LEU A 44 -0.07 6.62 4.23
C LEU A 44 1.33 6.07 3.94
N PHE A 45 1.43 4.86 3.38
CA PHE A 45 2.68 4.25 2.97
C PHE A 45 3.47 5.19 2.05
N VAL A 46 2.86 5.70 0.97
CA VAL A 46 3.53 6.61 0.02
C VAL A 46 4.00 7.90 0.70
N TYR A 47 3.15 8.49 1.55
CA TYR A 47 3.50 9.69 2.29
C TYR A 47 4.70 9.47 3.21
N ASN A 48 4.69 8.38 3.99
CA ASN A 48 5.72 8.11 4.98
C ASN A 48 7.02 7.64 4.38
N THR A 49 6.99 6.82 3.32
CA THR A 49 8.21 6.45 2.61
C THR A 49 8.83 7.65 1.89
N GLY A 50 8.01 8.55 1.33
CA GLY A 50 8.50 9.76 0.66
C GLY A 50 9.22 10.71 1.62
N VAL A 51 8.68 10.88 2.83
CA VAL A 51 9.36 11.62 3.91
C VAL A 51 10.62 10.90 4.37
N PHE A 52 10.55 9.59 4.61
CA PHE A 52 11.68 8.81 5.12
C PHE A 52 12.88 8.72 4.15
N SER A 53 12.63 8.92 2.85
CA SER A 53 13.62 8.88 1.78
C SER A 53 14.01 10.26 1.23
N ASP A 54 13.69 11.32 1.98
CA ASP A 54 14.05 12.71 1.67
C ASP A 54 13.46 13.21 0.33
N GLU A 55 12.37 12.60 -0.17
CA GLU A 55 11.57 13.14 -1.30
C GLU A 55 10.71 14.33 -0.86
N PHE A 56 10.23 14.26 0.39
CA PHE A 56 9.51 15.31 1.07
C PHE A 56 10.17 15.64 2.41
N THR A 57 10.08 16.91 2.82
CA THR A 57 10.54 17.40 4.12
C THR A 57 9.45 18.21 4.81
N PHE A 58 9.66 18.56 6.07
CA PHE A 58 8.70 19.26 6.92
C PHE A 58 8.99 20.77 7.01
N PRO A 59 8.14 21.64 6.42
CA PRO A 59 8.26 23.09 6.58
C PRO A 59 7.32 23.57 7.71
N THR A 60 7.30 22.86 8.84
CA THR A 60 6.31 23.07 9.91
C THR A 60 6.87 22.92 11.32
N ILE A 61 6.26 23.62 12.27
CA ILE A 61 6.57 23.54 13.71
C ILE A 61 5.96 22.31 14.40
N PHE A 62 5.08 21.56 13.73
CA PHE A 62 4.42 20.40 14.31
C PHE A 62 5.39 19.21 14.37
N SER A 63 5.95 18.98 15.55
CA SER A 63 6.99 17.96 15.77
C SER A 63 6.52 16.52 15.53
N THR A 64 5.22 16.23 15.69
CA THR A 64 4.69 14.87 15.55
C THR A 64 4.79 14.31 14.13
N PHE A 65 4.76 15.17 13.11
CA PHE A 65 4.96 14.70 11.74
C PHE A 65 6.44 14.50 11.42
N ALA A 66 7.30 15.31 12.03
CA ALA A 66 8.74 15.26 11.84
C ALA A 66 9.40 14.04 12.49
N ASP A 67 8.72 13.27 13.34
CA ASP A 67 9.29 12.07 13.98
C ASP A 67 9.80 11.04 12.95
N ILE A 68 9.13 10.92 11.79
CA ILE A 68 9.51 9.99 10.72
C ILE A 68 10.78 10.44 10.01
N ASP A 69 10.88 11.74 9.75
CA ASP A 69 12.03 12.40 9.14
C ASP A 69 13.25 12.36 10.10
N TYR A 70 13.03 12.68 11.37
CA TYR A 70 14.03 12.58 12.43
C TYR A 70 14.39 11.15 12.83
N ARG A 71 13.68 10.14 12.29
CA ARG A 71 13.86 8.72 12.61
C ARG A 71 13.72 8.47 14.13
N THR A 72 12.85 9.22 14.78
CA THR A 72 12.53 9.11 16.21
C THR A 72 11.23 8.34 16.39
N GLN A 73 11.17 7.50 17.42
CA GLN A 73 9.93 6.80 17.78
C GLN A 73 9.28 7.51 18.97
N SER A 74 8.10 8.06 18.75
CA SER A 74 7.22 8.50 19.84
C SER A 74 6.21 7.40 20.16
N LEU A 75 6.08 7.05 21.45
CA LEU A 75 5.05 6.11 21.92
C LEU A 75 3.61 6.64 21.72
N THR A 76 3.45 7.93 21.44
CA THR A 76 2.15 8.58 21.22
C THR A 76 1.81 8.76 19.75
N PHE A 77 2.78 8.59 18.84
CA PHE A 77 2.55 8.70 17.41
C PHE A 77 2.43 7.30 16.80
N ASN A 78 1.19 6.82 16.74
CA ASN A 78 0.86 5.59 16.03
C ASN A 78 0.49 5.96 14.60
N GLU A 79 1.44 5.89 13.69
CA GLU A 79 1.08 5.89 12.29
C GLU A 79 0.29 4.61 11.99
N TYR A 80 -0.98 4.79 11.66
CA TYR A 80 -1.95 3.74 11.40
C TYR A 80 -1.56 2.74 10.28
N ILE A 81 -0.36 2.84 9.70
CA ILE A 81 0.12 1.96 8.64
C ILE A 81 0.09 0.50 9.10
N PRO A 82 0.84 0.04 10.13
CA PRO A 82 0.90 -1.39 10.42
C PRO A 82 -0.48 -1.96 10.76
N LEU A 83 -1.28 -1.22 11.55
CA LEU A 83 -2.63 -1.63 11.90
C LEU A 83 -3.55 -1.76 10.67
N GLY A 84 -3.58 -0.75 9.80
CA GLY A 84 -4.40 -0.77 8.59
C GLY A 84 -3.94 -1.84 7.60
N VAL A 85 -2.63 -2.06 7.47
CA VAL A 85 -2.06 -3.09 6.62
C VAL A 85 -2.38 -4.50 7.15
N HIS A 86 -2.34 -4.73 8.47
CA HIS A 86 -2.78 -5.99 9.06
C HIS A 86 -4.29 -6.22 8.88
N ALA A 87 -5.11 -5.19 9.08
CA ALA A 87 -6.56 -5.28 8.92
C ALA A 87 -6.95 -5.69 7.50
N VAL A 88 -6.46 -4.97 6.48
CA VAL A 88 -6.78 -5.28 5.08
C VAL A 88 -6.24 -6.66 4.66
N ARG A 89 -5.10 -7.09 5.22
CA ARG A 89 -4.57 -8.44 4.97
C ARG A 89 -5.54 -9.51 5.47
N THR A 90 -6.09 -9.35 6.67
CA THR A 90 -7.08 -10.29 7.24
C THR A 90 -8.42 -10.22 6.53
N GLU A 91 -8.89 -9.02 6.17
CA GLU A 91 -10.12 -8.81 5.41
C GLU A 91 -10.03 -9.45 4.01
N ALA A 92 -8.89 -9.32 3.34
CA ALA A 92 -8.65 -9.96 2.06
C ALA A 92 -8.71 -11.49 2.18
N GLN A 93 -8.17 -12.08 3.24
CA GLN A 93 -8.27 -13.52 3.48
C GLN A 93 -9.73 -13.97 3.65
N GLN A 94 -10.51 -13.28 4.48
CA GLN A 94 -11.94 -13.57 4.68
C GLN A 94 -12.73 -13.41 3.37
N ALA A 95 -12.44 -12.36 2.60
CA ALA A 95 -13.06 -12.14 1.30
C ALA A 95 -12.70 -13.24 0.28
N ILE A 96 -11.47 -13.77 0.30
CA ILE A 96 -11.05 -14.90 -0.54
C ILE A 96 -11.89 -16.15 -0.21
N GLU A 97 -12.03 -16.46 1.08
CA GLU A 97 -12.81 -17.61 1.56
C GLU A 97 -14.28 -17.49 1.16
N ALA A 98 -14.93 -16.38 1.52
CA ALA A 98 -16.32 -16.11 1.20
C ALA A 98 -16.55 -16.12 -0.32
N ARG A 99 -15.66 -15.51 -1.10
CA ARG A 99 -15.79 -15.45 -2.56
C ARG A 99 -15.64 -16.81 -3.22
N ARG A 100 -14.73 -17.66 -2.74
CA ARG A 100 -14.61 -19.05 -3.25
C ARG A 100 -15.91 -19.83 -3.07
N GLN A 101 -16.60 -19.62 -1.95
CA GLN A 101 -17.81 -20.35 -1.62
C GLN A 101 -19.06 -19.78 -2.30
N PHE A 102 -19.23 -18.46 -2.28
CA PHE A 102 -20.51 -17.83 -2.63
C PHE A 102 -20.49 -17.00 -3.92
N ALA A 103 -19.32 -16.58 -4.42
CA ALA A 103 -19.22 -15.74 -5.63
C ALA A 103 -17.93 -15.99 -6.45
N PRO A 104 -17.66 -17.23 -6.91
CA PRO A 104 -16.37 -17.60 -7.50
C PRO A 104 -16.09 -16.96 -8.87
N THR A 105 -17.08 -16.33 -9.49
CA THR A 105 -16.95 -15.60 -10.76
C THR A 105 -17.23 -14.10 -10.57
N PRO A 106 -16.61 -13.21 -11.38
CA PRO A 106 -15.48 -13.49 -12.26
C PRO A 106 -14.22 -13.87 -11.46
N ARG A 107 -13.36 -14.72 -12.05
CA ARG A 107 -12.15 -15.24 -11.38
C ARG A 107 -11.15 -14.14 -11.09
N SER A 108 -11.03 -13.14 -11.95
CA SER A 108 -10.19 -11.95 -11.75
C SER A 108 -10.38 -11.26 -10.40
N LYS A 109 -11.58 -11.31 -9.80
CA LYS A 109 -11.81 -10.74 -8.47
C LYS A 109 -11.14 -11.52 -7.35
N LEU A 110 -11.07 -12.85 -7.45
CA LEU A 110 -10.22 -13.65 -6.56
C LEU A 110 -8.75 -13.29 -6.76
N GLY A 111 -8.33 -13.12 -8.02
CA GLY A 111 -6.97 -12.66 -8.34
C GLY A 111 -6.64 -11.32 -7.71
N GLN A 112 -7.58 -10.37 -7.76
CA GLN A 112 -7.42 -9.06 -7.15
C GLN A 112 -7.34 -9.15 -5.62
N LEU A 113 -8.11 -10.01 -4.97
CA LEU A 113 -8.04 -10.20 -3.51
C LEU A 113 -6.72 -10.81 -3.05
N PHE A 114 -6.21 -11.83 -3.76
CA PHE A 114 -4.87 -12.35 -3.50
C PHE A 114 -3.81 -11.28 -3.69
N ALA A 115 -3.94 -10.45 -4.73
CA ALA A 115 -3.04 -9.35 -4.97
C ALA A 115 -3.10 -8.27 -3.87
N VAL A 116 -4.28 -7.99 -3.31
CA VAL A 116 -4.43 -7.10 -2.15
C VAL A 116 -3.70 -7.67 -0.93
N ARG A 117 -3.92 -8.95 -0.61
CA ARG A 117 -3.25 -9.60 0.52
C ARG A 117 -1.72 -9.61 0.35
N GLY A 118 -1.25 -9.98 -0.83
CA GLY A 118 0.18 -9.98 -1.15
C GLY A 118 0.79 -8.58 -1.11
N PHE A 119 0.07 -7.55 -1.55
CA PHE A 119 0.55 -6.16 -1.48
C PHE A 119 0.60 -5.64 -0.03
N ALA A 120 -0.35 -6.04 0.82
CA ALA A 120 -0.30 -5.76 2.25
C ALA A 120 0.94 -6.42 2.90
N GLU A 121 1.21 -7.69 2.59
CA GLU A 121 2.41 -8.38 3.06
C GLU A 121 3.71 -7.76 2.50
N LEU A 122 3.70 -7.29 1.25
CA LEU A 122 4.82 -6.56 0.65
C LEU A 122 5.15 -5.27 1.41
N MET A 123 4.14 -4.43 1.71
CA MET A 123 4.34 -3.20 2.49
C MET A 123 4.91 -3.49 3.88
N LEU A 124 4.42 -4.53 4.58
CA LEU A 124 5.00 -4.95 5.87
C LEU A 124 6.45 -5.38 5.70
N GLY A 125 6.77 -6.15 4.67
CA GLY A 125 8.13 -6.59 4.38
C GLY A 125 9.09 -5.45 4.07
N GLU A 126 8.60 -4.35 3.47
CA GLU A 126 9.38 -3.17 3.09
C GLU A 126 9.60 -2.17 4.24
N THR A 127 8.60 -1.99 5.10
CA THR A 127 8.58 -0.85 6.06
C THR A 127 8.57 -1.26 7.53
N SER A 128 8.32 -2.52 7.85
CA SER A 128 8.33 -2.98 9.24
C SER A 128 9.66 -3.61 9.63
N CYS A 129 10.00 -3.53 10.92
CA CYS A 129 11.17 -4.20 11.46
C CYS A 129 11.09 -5.73 11.26
N ASN A 130 12.26 -6.35 11.15
CA ASN A 130 12.39 -7.80 11.12
C ASN A 130 11.78 -8.41 12.40
N GLY A 131 10.87 -9.38 12.25
CA GLY A 131 10.11 -9.95 13.36
C GLY A 131 8.65 -9.46 13.44
N THR A 132 8.09 -8.92 12.36
CA THR A 132 6.67 -8.54 12.32
C THR A 132 5.79 -9.77 12.53
N PRO A 133 4.91 -9.80 13.56
CA PRO A 133 4.01 -10.92 13.77
C PRO A 133 2.85 -10.87 12.78
N LEU A 134 2.33 -12.04 12.40
CA LEU A 134 1.12 -12.13 11.59
C LEU A 134 0.01 -12.77 12.40
N THR A 135 -1.14 -12.12 12.45
CA THR A 135 -2.39 -12.71 12.93
C THR A 135 -3.17 -13.22 11.73
N GLU A 136 -3.66 -14.45 11.81
CA GLU A 136 -4.68 -14.98 10.90
C GLU A 136 -6.03 -15.00 11.62
N VAL A 137 -7.12 -15.18 10.87
CA VAL A 137 -8.45 -15.38 11.43
C VAL A 137 -9.00 -16.69 10.87
N GLU A 138 -9.39 -17.61 11.75
CA GLU A 138 -10.05 -18.86 11.38
C GLU A 138 -11.30 -19.04 12.26
N ASN A 139 -12.44 -19.33 11.65
CA ASN A 139 -13.73 -19.48 12.36
C ASN A 139 -14.05 -18.30 13.31
N LEU A 140 -13.81 -17.07 12.85
CA LEU A 140 -13.98 -15.83 13.62
C LEU A 140 -13.10 -15.73 14.89
N GLN A 141 -12.08 -16.57 15.02
CA GLN A 141 -11.11 -16.52 16.12
C GLN A 141 -9.75 -16.08 15.61
N PRO A 142 -9.05 -15.17 16.33
CA PRO A 142 -7.71 -14.78 15.96
C PRO A 142 -6.73 -15.93 16.25
N ILE A 143 -5.90 -16.24 15.27
CA ILE A 143 -4.74 -17.13 15.42
C ILE A 143 -3.50 -16.25 15.40
N PHE A 144 -2.86 -16.12 16.57
CA PHE A 144 -1.64 -15.33 16.71
C PHE A 144 -0.43 -16.12 16.21
N GLY A 145 0.20 -15.63 15.15
CA GLY A 145 1.49 -16.12 14.69
C GLY A 145 2.65 -15.48 15.45
N GLY A 146 3.77 -16.19 15.48
CA GLY A 146 5.04 -15.66 15.99
C GLY A 146 5.66 -14.61 15.04
N PRO A 147 6.74 -13.96 15.47
CA PRO A 147 7.49 -13.02 14.64
C PRO A 147 8.06 -13.74 13.41
N ILE A 148 7.92 -13.14 12.21
CA ILE A 148 8.56 -13.64 10.99
C ILE A 148 9.56 -12.64 10.43
N SER A 149 10.55 -13.13 9.69
CA SER A 149 11.53 -12.26 9.04
C SER A 149 10.94 -11.49 7.86
N SER A 150 11.54 -10.34 7.54
CA SER A 150 11.17 -9.55 6.35
C SER A 150 11.26 -10.39 5.07
N ASP A 151 12.32 -11.20 4.91
CA ASP A 151 12.45 -12.17 3.81
C ASP A 151 11.28 -13.16 3.74
N SER A 152 10.84 -13.65 4.91
CA SER A 152 9.71 -14.59 4.98
C SER A 152 8.40 -13.90 4.62
N MET A 153 8.23 -12.65 5.04
CA MET A 153 7.09 -11.81 4.66
C MET A 153 7.04 -11.60 3.14
N LEU A 154 8.17 -11.21 2.52
CA LEU A 154 8.27 -11.02 1.07
C LEU A 154 8.02 -12.33 0.29
N LYS A 155 8.47 -13.48 0.81
CA LYS A 155 8.16 -14.79 0.22
C LYS A 155 6.68 -15.14 0.30
N ARG A 156 5.99 -14.78 1.38
CA ARG A 156 4.53 -14.92 1.48
C ARG A 156 3.81 -14.02 0.47
N ALA A 157 4.23 -12.76 0.36
CA ALA A 157 3.71 -11.84 -0.65
C ALA A 157 3.84 -12.41 -2.07
N ILE A 158 4.99 -13.01 -2.41
CA ILE A 158 5.19 -13.68 -3.72
C ILE A 158 4.23 -14.86 -3.89
N ALA A 159 4.01 -15.69 -2.87
CA ALA A 159 3.07 -16.81 -2.95
C ALA A 159 1.62 -16.34 -3.18
N ASP A 160 1.25 -15.20 -2.60
CA ASP A 160 -0.02 -14.54 -2.86
C ASP A 160 -0.10 -13.99 -4.28
N PHE A 161 0.95 -13.37 -4.79
CA PHE A 161 0.99 -12.92 -6.18
C PHE A 161 0.95 -14.10 -7.16
N ASP A 162 1.61 -15.22 -6.87
CA ASP A 162 1.54 -16.44 -7.68
C ASP A 162 0.09 -16.99 -7.70
N SER A 163 -0.58 -16.98 -6.55
CA SER A 163 -2.01 -17.30 -6.47
C SER A 163 -2.83 -16.32 -7.31
N ALA A 164 -2.59 -15.02 -7.20
CA ALA A 164 -3.28 -13.99 -7.96
C ALA A 164 -3.15 -14.18 -9.48
N LEU A 165 -1.96 -14.51 -9.98
CA LEU A 165 -1.70 -14.79 -11.40
C LEU A 165 -2.58 -15.92 -11.94
N SER A 166 -2.84 -16.96 -11.14
CA SER A 166 -3.70 -18.09 -11.54
C SER A 166 -5.19 -17.74 -11.68
N TYR A 167 -5.62 -16.61 -11.12
CA TYR A 167 -7.00 -16.13 -11.16
C TYR A 167 -7.18 -14.89 -12.04
N ALA A 168 -6.12 -14.13 -12.33
CA ALA A 168 -6.18 -12.87 -13.06
C ALA A 168 -6.06 -13.00 -14.59
N ALA A 169 -6.03 -14.22 -15.14
CA ALA A 169 -5.79 -14.46 -16.57
C ALA A 169 -6.85 -13.82 -17.50
N ASP A 170 -8.07 -13.61 -17.00
CA ASP A 170 -9.19 -12.96 -17.71
C ASP A 170 -9.16 -11.43 -17.61
N SER A 171 -8.19 -10.83 -16.89
CA SER A 171 -8.08 -9.38 -16.75
C SER A 171 -6.63 -8.91 -16.90
N VAL A 172 -6.29 -8.38 -18.08
CA VAL A 172 -4.97 -7.78 -18.36
C VAL A 172 -4.62 -6.68 -17.35
N ARG A 173 -5.61 -5.91 -16.90
CA ARG A 173 -5.44 -4.89 -15.87
C ARG A 173 -4.94 -5.50 -14.56
N ILE A 174 -5.61 -6.54 -14.04
CA ILE A 174 -5.16 -7.17 -12.78
C ILE A 174 -3.86 -7.94 -12.98
N LEU A 175 -3.71 -8.62 -14.12
CA LEU A 175 -2.52 -9.39 -14.45
C LEU A 175 -1.23 -8.55 -14.42
N ASN A 176 -1.25 -7.35 -15.01
CA ASN A 176 -0.08 -6.47 -15.01
C ASN A 176 0.18 -5.83 -13.64
N TYR A 177 -0.87 -5.56 -12.84
CA TYR A 177 -0.70 -5.12 -11.44
C TYR A 177 0.06 -6.16 -10.63
N VAL A 178 -0.38 -7.42 -10.72
CA VAL A 178 0.24 -8.55 -10.02
C VAL A 178 1.69 -8.76 -10.48
N ARG A 179 1.97 -8.65 -11.79
CA ARG A 179 3.33 -8.78 -12.33
C ARG A 179 4.28 -7.75 -11.74
N VAL A 180 3.88 -6.47 -11.69
CA VAL A 180 4.69 -5.40 -11.13
C VAL A 180 4.93 -5.62 -9.63
N ALA A 181 3.87 -5.86 -8.86
CA ALA A 181 3.98 -6.08 -7.42
C ALA A 181 4.85 -7.31 -7.07
N ARG A 182 4.71 -8.40 -7.83
CA ARG A 182 5.58 -9.57 -7.72
C ARG A 182 7.03 -9.26 -8.08
N GLY A 183 7.24 -8.47 -9.14
CA GLY A 183 8.56 -7.99 -9.54
C GLY A 183 9.23 -7.21 -8.42
N ARG A 184 8.51 -6.29 -7.76
CA ARG A 184 9.00 -5.54 -6.59
C ARG A 184 9.40 -6.47 -5.44
N ALA A 185 8.54 -7.42 -5.07
CA ALA A 185 8.84 -8.36 -4.00
C ALA A 185 10.07 -9.24 -4.29
N LEU A 186 10.25 -9.67 -5.55
CA LEU A 186 11.43 -10.41 -5.98
C LEU A 186 12.70 -9.55 -5.96
N LEU A 187 12.58 -8.29 -6.38
CA LEU A 187 13.68 -7.33 -6.35
C LEU A 187 14.17 -7.11 -4.91
N ASN A 188 13.25 -6.91 -3.97
CA ASN A 188 13.57 -6.74 -2.54
C ASN A 188 14.30 -7.96 -1.94
N LEU A 189 14.07 -9.16 -2.48
CA LEU A 189 14.79 -10.39 -2.10
C LEU A 189 16.13 -10.58 -2.83
N GLY A 190 16.56 -9.60 -3.64
CA GLY A 190 17.77 -9.69 -4.47
C GLY A 190 17.64 -10.70 -5.63
N ARG A 191 16.43 -11.15 -5.97
CA ARG A 191 16.18 -12.09 -7.07
C ARG A 191 16.02 -11.36 -8.40
N TYR A 192 17.07 -10.65 -8.80
CA TYR A 192 17.05 -9.70 -9.92
C TYR A 192 16.58 -10.29 -11.26
N ALA A 193 17.10 -11.47 -11.64
CA ALA A 193 16.71 -12.13 -12.89
C ALA A 193 15.22 -12.54 -12.88
N ASP A 194 14.74 -13.06 -11.75
CA ASP A 194 13.33 -13.45 -11.59
C ASP A 194 12.42 -12.22 -11.57
N ALA A 195 12.86 -11.12 -10.96
CA ALA A 195 12.15 -9.84 -10.95
C ALA A 195 11.97 -9.32 -12.37
N ALA A 196 13.04 -9.27 -13.17
CA ALA A 196 13.00 -8.86 -14.57
C ALA A 196 12.10 -9.75 -15.42
N ALA A 197 12.10 -11.07 -15.19
CA ALA A 197 11.21 -12.00 -15.87
C ALA A 197 9.73 -11.75 -15.51
N ALA A 198 9.44 -11.47 -14.23
CA ALA A 198 8.07 -11.26 -13.75
C ALA A 198 7.38 -10.06 -14.43
N ILE A 199 8.14 -8.99 -14.72
CA ILE A 199 7.59 -7.75 -15.30
C ILE A 199 7.72 -7.64 -16.83
N ALA A 200 8.30 -8.65 -17.49
CA ALA A 200 8.70 -8.55 -18.89
C ALA A 200 7.55 -8.16 -19.83
N ALA A 201 6.35 -8.68 -19.54
CA ALA A 201 5.13 -8.46 -20.32
C ALA A 201 4.35 -7.18 -19.93
N VAL A 202 4.84 -6.37 -18.97
CA VAL A 202 4.16 -5.14 -18.53
C VAL A 202 4.46 -3.99 -19.51
N PRO A 203 3.46 -3.40 -20.19
CA PRO A 203 3.67 -2.26 -21.08
C PRO A 203 4.24 -1.04 -20.33
N THR A 204 5.11 -0.26 -20.98
CA THR A 204 5.72 0.93 -20.35
C THR A 204 4.72 1.99 -19.90
N ASN A 205 3.61 2.16 -20.63
CA ASN A 205 2.55 3.11 -20.30
C ASN A 205 1.49 2.56 -19.32
N TYR A 206 1.70 1.35 -18.78
CA TYR A 206 0.78 0.74 -17.83
C TYR A 206 0.71 1.53 -16.52
N VAL A 207 -0.49 1.72 -15.97
CA VAL A 207 -0.71 2.34 -14.67
C VAL A 207 -1.88 1.64 -13.97
N TYR A 208 -1.66 1.23 -12.73
CA TYR A 208 -2.70 0.82 -11.79
C TYR A 208 -2.72 1.81 -10.62
N ASN A 209 -3.86 2.43 -10.38
CA ASN A 209 -4.02 3.44 -9.34
C ASN A 209 -4.70 2.88 -8.09
N ALA A 210 -4.28 3.39 -6.95
CA ALA A 210 -5.14 3.52 -5.78
C ALA A 210 -6.03 4.75 -5.99
N GLU A 211 -7.33 4.54 -5.91
CA GLU A 211 -8.32 5.57 -6.22
C GLU A 211 -8.58 6.42 -4.97
N ALA A 212 -8.45 7.73 -5.11
CA ALA A 212 -8.77 8.68 -4.05
C ALA A 212 -10.15 9.32 -4.30
N THR A 213 -10.90 9.59 -3.23
CA THR A 213 -12.24 10.16 -3.29
C THR A 213 -12.52 11.09 -2.12
N THR A 214 -13.34 12.11 -2.35
CA THR A 214 -13.90 12.98 -1.30
C THR A 214 -15.22 12.45 -0.73
N ALA A 215 -15.80 11.40 -1.33
CA ALA A 215 -17.07 10.85 -0.89
C ALA A 215 -16.96 9.97 0.37
N VAL A 216 -15.76 9.46 0.67
CA VAL A 216 -15.50 8.62 1.84
C VAL A 216 -14.39 9.27 2.65
N PRO A 217 -14.60 9.51 3.96
CA PRO A 217 -13.54 10.01 4.84
C PRO A 217 -12.28 9.14 4.77
N ASN A 218 -11.11 9.76 4.86
CA ASN A 218 -9.80 9.10 4.87
C ASN A 218 -9.39 8.36 3.58
N HIS A 219 -10.20 8.38 2.51
CA HIS A 219 -9.83 7.90 1.17
C HIS A 219 -9.32 9.04 0.27
N GLN A 220 -8.81 10.12 0.84
CA GLN A 220 -8.31 11.27 0.10
C GLN A 220 -6.81 11.13 -0.17
N ASN A 221 -6.33 11.80 -1.21
CA ASN A 221 -4.91 11.88 -1.52
C ASN A 221 -4.18 12.70 -0.44
N ILE A 222 -3.56 11.99 0.50
CA ILE A 222 -2.89 12.59 1.64
C ILE A 222 -1.64 13.40 1.24
N VAL A 223 -0.94 13.00 0.17
CA VAL A 223 0.22 13.75 -0.33
C VAL A 223 -0.21 15.14 -0.78
N TRP A 224 -1.29 15.21 -1.57
CA TRP A 224 -1.89 16.48 -1.98
C TRP A 224 -2.38 17.29 -0.78
N GLU A 225 -3.13 16.67 0.13
CA GLU A 225 -3.68 17.33 1.32
C GLU A 225 -2.56 17.99 2.15
N ARG A 226 -1.57 17.20 2.56
CA ARG A 226 -0.47 17.65 3.44
C ARG A 226 0.41 18.71 2.76
N ASN A 227 0.64 18.55 1.47
CA ASN A 227 1.43 19.52 0.73
C ASN A 227 0.69 20.86 0.52
N ASN A 228 -0.64 20.83 0.30
CA ASN A 228 -1.46 22.05 0.21
C ASN A 228 -1.65 22.75 1.57
N LEU A 229 -1.66 21.98 2.67
CA LEU A 229 -1.64 22.52 4.03
C LEU A 229 -0.25 23.02 4.46
N LYS A 230 0.76 22.93 3.60
CA LYS A 230 2.16 23.26 3.91
C LYS A 230 2.68 22.52 5.15
N THR A 231 2.21 21.29 5.36
CA THR A 231 2.75 20.40 6.40
C THR A 231 3.82 19.48 5.83
N ILE A 232 3.91 19.32 4.51
CA ILE A 232 5.08 18.76 3.81
C ILE A 232 5.42 19.63 2.59
N THR A 233 6.66 19.58 2.14
CA THR A 233 7.14 20.20 0.89
C THR A 233 8.03 19.23 0.12
N VAL A 234 8.08 19.38 -1.22
CA VAL A 234 9.12 18.71 -2.01
C VAL A 234 10.49 19.15 -1.49
N SER A 235 11.36 18.19 -1.17
CA SER A 235 12.69 18.45 -0.63
C SER A 235 13.61 19.08 -1.67
N ASN A 236 14.63 19.81 -1.22
CA ASN A 236 15.65 20.33 -2.11
C ASN A 236 16.98 20.44 -1.38
N ARG A 237 17.90 19.51 -1.66
CA ARG A 237 19.20 19.41 -0.98
C ARG A 237 19.08 19.34 0.54
N GLU A 238 18.09 18.58 0.98
CA GLU A 238 17.88 18.27 2.40
C GLU A 238 19.15 17.65 3.00
N GLY A 239 19.48 18.02 4.24
CA GLY A 239 20.72 17.57 4.89
C GLY A 239 22.01 17.96 4.15
N ILE A 240 21.99 19.03 3.33
CA ILE A 240 23.10 19.53 2.48
C ILE A 240 23.41 18.65 1.25
N ASN A 241 23.36 17.32 1.40
CA ASN A 241 23.73 16.35 0.35
C ASN A 241 22.53 15.65 -0.31
N GLY A 242 21.30 15.95 0.09
CA GLY A 242 20.09 15.37 -0.50
C GLY A 242 19.93 15.73 -1.97
N LEU A 243 19.03 15.00 -2.63
CA LEU A 243 18.71 15.24 -4.04
C LEU A 243 18.09 16.62 -4.24
N ASP A 244 18.31 17.20 -5.42
CA ASP A 244 17.89 18.54 -5.79
C ASP A 244 16.53 18.55 -6.52
N PHE A 245 15.52 17.89 -5.95
CA PHE A 245 14.20 17.70 -6.59
C PHE A 245 13.53 19.00 -7.07
N VAL A 246 13.82 20.14 -6.44
CA VAL A 246 13.33 21.45 -6.88
C VAL A 246 14.34 22.11 -7.83
N SER A 247 15.59 22.30 -7.40
CA SER A 247 16.57 23.11 -8.14
C SER A 247 17.09 22.46 -9.43
N ALA A 248 16.93 21.14 -9.59
CA ALA A 248 17.19 20.43 -10.84
C ALA A 248 16.22 20.82 -11.97
N ASN A 249 15.04 21.37 -11.65
CA ASN A 249 13.96 21.65 -12.61
C ASN A 249 13.59 20.45 -13.50
N ASP A 250 13.57 19.25 -12.91
CA ASP A 250 13.19 18.04 -13.63
C ASP A 250 11.69 18.05 -13.96
N PRO A 251 11.27 17.94 -15.23
CA PRO A 251 9.86 17.98 -15.61
C PRO A 251 9.03 16.83 -15.02
N ARG A 252 9.67 15.77 -14.51
CA ARG A 252 9.01 14.64 -13.83
C ARG A 252 8.57 14.99 -12.40
N VAL A 253 9.17 16.03 -11.82
CA VAL A 253 8.87 16.53 -10.47
C VAL A 253 8.42 18.00 -10.58
N PRO A 254 7.22 18.26 -11.13
CA PRO A 254 6.76 19.64 -11.34
C PRO A 254 6.43 20.30 -10.00
N THR A 255 7.12 21.40 -9.69
CA THR A 255 6.96 22.13 -8.44
C THR A 255 6.46 23.55 -8.64
N GLN A 256 5.77 24.10 -7.62
CA GLN A 256 5.38 25.51 -7.55
C GLN A 256 5.79 26.08 -6.20
N ASP A 257 6.53 27.19 -6.21
CA ASP A 257 6.90 27.93 -5.00
C ASP A 257 5.67 28.53 -4.31
N LEU A 258 5.50 28.24 -3.01
CA LEU A 258 4.44 28.75 -2.14
C LEU A 258 4.94 29.71 -1.07
N GLY A 259 6.21 30.13 -1.14
CA GLY A 259 6.88 30.94 -0.13
C GLY A 259 7.27 30.11 1.10
N LEU A 260 7.20 30.72 2.27
CA LEU A 260 7.59 30.07 3.52
C LEU A 260 6.49 29.14 4.05
N GLY A 261 6.94 28.11 4.77
CA GLY A 261 6.13 27.17 5.50
C GLY A 261 5.47 27.76 6.74
N THR A 262 4.81 26.88 7.51
CA THR A 262 4.14 27.28 8.77
C THR A 262 5.14 27.58 9.90
N ASP A 263 6.40 27.20 9.72
CA ASP A 263 7.53 27.58 10.59
C ASP A 263 8.08 28.99 10.32
N GLY A 264 7.67 29.64 9.23
CA GLY A 264 8.16 30.95 8.83
C GLY A 264 9.64 30.97 8.41
N GLN A 265 10.26 29.81 8.15
CA GLN A 265 11.68 29.71 7.80
C GLN A 265 11.94 28.84 6.57
N THR A 266 11.22 27.72 6.43
CA THR A 266 11.51 26.73 5.39
C THR A 266 10.77 27.07 4.09
N PRO A 267 11.46 27.23 2.95
CA PRO A 267 10.80 27.36 1.65
C PRO A 267 9.92 26.15 1.35
N THR A 268 8.72 26.40 0.84
CA THR A 268 7.71 25.37 0.55
C THR A 268 7.40 25.34 -0.94
N PHE A 269 7.43 24.15 -1.50
CA PHE A 269 7.20 23.83 -2.90
C PHE A 269 6.06 22.81 -3.00
N LEU A 270 5.02 23.19 -3.73
CA LEU A 270 3.88 22.33 -4.05
C LEU A 270 4.27 21.32 -5.13
N PHE A 271 3.97 20.04 -4.92
CA PHE A 271 4.06 19.01 -5.94
C PHE A 271 2.80 19.02 -6.81
N THR A 272 2.87 19.74 -7.92
CA THR A 272 1.73 20.04 -8.80
C THR A 272 1.23 18.85 -9.63
N ARG A 273 1.85 17.67 -9.49
CA ARG A 273 1.41 16.43 -10.14
C ARG A 273 0.02 15.99 -9.66
N TYR A 274 -0.29 16.19 -8.38
CA TYR A 274 -1.61 15.95 -7.84
C TYR A 274 -2.41 17.26 -7.87
N THR A 275 -3.65 17.22 -8.36
CA THR A 275 -4.47 18.42 -8.63
C THR A 275 -5.64 18.60 -7.67
N GLY A 276 -5.84 17.66 -6.73
CA GLY A 276 -6.94 17.69 -5.76
C GLY A 276 -6.96 16.48 -4.84
N LEU A 277 -7.82 16.51 -3.82
CA LEU A 277 -8.04 15.41 -2.84
C LEU A 277 -8.45 14.07 -3.48
N SER A 278 -9.03 14.09 -4.69
CA SER A 278 -9.41 12.89 -5.44
C SER A 278 -8.38 12.47 -6.49
N SER A 279 -7.18 13.08 -6.50
CA SER A 279 -6.12 12.67 -7.43
C SER A 279 -5.66 11.24 -7.10
N PRO A 280 -5.71 10.29 -8.04
CA PRO A 280 -5.27 8.93 -7.78
C PRO A 280 -3.75 8.86 -7.56
N ILE A 281 -3.30 7.87 -6.78
CA ILE A 281 -1.88 7.59 -6.55
C ILE A 281 -1.51 6.27 -7.25
N PRO A 282 -0.54 6.24 -8.18
CA PRO A 282 -0.14 5.02 -8.87
C PRO A 282 0.49 3.97 -7.95
N MET A 283 -0.15 2.80 -7.79
CA MET A 283 0.38 1.66 -7.01
C MET A 283 1.40 0.82 -7.75
N ALA A 284 1.18 0.65 -9.06
CA ALA A 284 2.03 -0.15 -9.93
C ALA A 284 2.08 0.47 -11.32
N THR A 285 3.27 0.61 -11.90
CA THR A 285 3.44 1.27 -13.18
C THR A 285 4.36 0.50 -14.14
N GLY A 286 4.20 0.77 -15.43
CA GLY A 286 5.13 0.30 -16.46
C GLY A 286 6.51 0.96 -16.33
N ILE A 287 6.58 2.19 -15.80
CA ILE A 287 7.84 2.87 -15.49
C ILE A 287 8.60 2.09 -14.42
N GLU A 288 7.93 1.72 -13.32
CA GLU A 288 8.49 0.85 -12.28
C GLU A 288 8.98 -0.47 -12.87
N ALA A 289 8.20 -1.11 -13.74
CA ALA A 289 8.65 -2.32 -14.43
C ALA A 289 9.95 -2.11 -15.21
N ARG A 290 10.11 -0.97 -15.90
CA ARG A 290 11.36 -0.65 -16.61
C ARG A 290 12.52 -0.36 -15.65
N LEU A 291 12.26 0.27 -14.50
CA LEU A 291 13.27 0.48 -13.47
C LEU A 291 13.76 -0.83 -12.86
N ILE A 292 12.86 -1.78 -12.59
CA ILE A 292 13.21 -3.15 -12.16
C ILE A 292 14.10 -3.84 -13.22
N GLN A 293 13.81 -3.68 -14.52
CA GLN A 293 14.69 -4.22 -15.58
C GLN A 293 16.06 -3.58 -15.57
N ALA A 294 16.13 -2.26 -15.42
CA ALA A 294 17.38 -1.53 -15.40
C ALA A 294 18.24 -1.95 -14.22
N GLU A 295 17.65 -2.08 -13.03
CA GLU A 295 18.37 -2.57 -11.86
C GLU A 295 18.85 -4.00 -12.03
N ALA A 296 18.00 -4.90 -12.55
CA ALA A 296 18.41 -6.27 -12.81
C ALA A 296 19.56 -6.36 -13.83
N ALA A 297 19.54 -5.52 -14.87
CA ALA A 297 20.62 -5.42 -15.85
C ALA A 297 21.92 -4.87 -15.22
N LEU A 298 21.82 -3.85 -14.37
CA LEU A 298 22.97 -3.33 -13.63
C LEU A 298 23.61 -4.42 -12.77
N GLN A 299 22.79 -5.16 -12.03
CA GLN A 299 23.24 -6.22 -11.11
C GLN A 299 23.92 -7.38 -11.84
N ALA A 300 23.48 -7.68 -13.07
CA ALA A 300 24.08 -8.72 -13.90
C ALA A 300 25.46 -8.34 -14.47
N ASN A 301 25.77 -7.04 -14.58
CA ASN A 301 27.01 -6.53 -15.21
C ASN A 301 27.86 -5.70 -14.24
N LYS A 302 27.76 -5.95 -12.92
CA LYS A 302 28.46 -5.17 -11.88
C LYS A 302 29.99 -5.18 -12.00
N ASP A 303 30.54 -6.19 -12.65
CA ASP A 303 31.99 -6.38 -12.80
C ASP A 303 32.53 -5.82 -14.13
N ASP A 304 31.67 -5.23 -14.98
CA ASP A 304 32.04 -4.67 -16.29
C ASP A 304 32.35 -3.15 -16.24
N ALA A 305 32.43 -2.55 -15.03
CA ALA A 305 32.67 -1.13 -14.79
C ALA A 305 34.04 -0.84 -14.16
#